data_AF-A0A4Q9LH79-F1
#
_entry.id   AF-A0A4Q9LH79-F1
#
_cell.length_a   1.000
_cell.length_b   1.000
_cell.length_c   1.000
_cell.angle_alpha   90.00
_cell.angle_beta   90.00
_cell.angle_gamma   90.00
#
_symmetry.space_group_name_H-M   'P 1'
#
loop_
_entity.id
_entity.type
_entity.pdbx_description
1 polymer ?
#
loop_
_entity_poly.entity_id
_entity_poly.type
_entity_poly.pdbx_seq_one_letter_code
_entity_poly.pdbx_strand_id
1 'polypeptide(L)'
;MIKSKWFYYVSMISLSILVFTYILNITHTYTFVKHNNEILTKKKSDLFIERNSNAFFYFVQVTDLHINTHVKTKGFCHFKECVEEINSINPEFVIISGDIVDSMNEKYDGIVSKQDFCQYLDLVSGINVPVYDIRGNHDVFGLNFDENMEYLNKFMIRKERNYFFEFEKSDNKF
;
A
#
# COMPACT_ATOMS: atom_id res chain seq x y z
N MET A 1 -30.53 35.45 40.18
CA MET A 1 -30.05 34.18 40.78
C MET A 1 -30.53 32.91 40.04
N ILE A 2 -31.68 32.92 39.35
CA ILE A 2 -32.20 31.74 38.64
C ILE A 2 -31.48 31.46 37.30
N LYS A 3 -31.11 32.52 36.55
CA LYS A 3 -30.40 32.40 35.27
C LYS A 3 -29.01 31.73 35.38
N SER A 4 -28.29 31.96 36.48
CA SER A 4 -26.95 31.36 36.70
C SER A 4 -27.03 29.87 37.02
N LYS A 5 -28.05 29.43 37.77
CA LYS A 5 -28.30 28.00 38.00
C LYS A 5 -28.69 27.29 36.70
N TRP A 6 -29.55 27.90 35.89
CA TRP A 6 -29.94 27.32 34.60
C TRP A 6 -28.75 27.16 33.65
N PHE A 7 -27.89 28.18 33.54
CA PHE A 7 -26.65 28.10 32.77
C PHE A 7 -25.70 27.01 33.28
N TYR A 8 -25.59 26.85 34.61
CA TYR A 8 -24.80 25.77 35.21
C TYR A 8 -25.33 24.38 34.84
N TYR A 9 -26.65 24.16 34.89
CA TYR A 9 -27.22 22.86 34.50
C TYR A 9 -27.07 22.57 33.00
N VAL A 10 -27.27 23.58 32.13
CA VAL A 10 -27.10 23.43 30.68
C VAL A 10 -25.63 23.13 30.33
N SER A 11 -24.68 23.81 30.97
CA SER A 11 -23.25 23.53 30.74
C SER A 11 -22.83 22.15 31.26
N MET A 12 -23.38 21.70 32.39
CA MET A 12 -23.14 20.35 32.88
C MET A 12 -23.70 19.26 31.96
N ILE A 13 -24.92 19.42 31.47
CA ILE A 13 -25.53 18.50 30.50
C ILE A 13 -24.71 18.47 29.21
N SER A 14 -24.29 19.64 28.72
CA SER A 14 -23.46 19.74 27.50
C SER A 14 -22.11 19.04 27.67
N LEU A 15 -21.47 19.20 28.84
CA LEU A 15 -20.23 18.50 29.15
C LEU A 15 -20.43 16.99 29.25
N SER A 16 -21.52 16.54 29.86
CA SER A 16 -21.86 15.11 29.93
C SER A 16 -22.07 14.49 28.56
N ILE A 17 -22.75 15.20 27.64
CA ILE A 17 -22.92 14.76 26.25
C ILE A 17 -21.56 14.67 25.54
N LEU A 18 -20.69 15.68 25.68
CA LEU A 18 -19.36 15.65 25.07
C LEU A 18 -18.52 14.48 25.59
N VAL A 19 -18.49 14.25 26.91
CA VAL A 19 -17.77 13.12 27.50
C VAL A 19 -18.33 11.79 27.01
N PHE A 20 -19.66 11.66 26.95
CA PHE A 20 -20.30 10.44 26.46
C PHE A 20 -19.97 10.15 24.98
N THR A 21 -20.06 11.17 24.11
CA THR A 21 -19.68 11.01 22.69
C THR A 21 -18.19 10.66 22.51
N TYR A 22 -17.32 11.23 23.33
CA TYR A 22 -15.89 10.88 23.31
C TYR A 22 -15.64 9.44 23.74
N ILE A 23 -16.32 8.95 24.78
CA ILE A 23 -16.24 7.55 25.22
C ILE A 23 -16.77 6.61 24.12
N LEU A 24 -17.89 6.95 23.46
CA LEU A 24 -18.39 6.17 22.33
C LEU A 24 -17.38 6.09 21.18
N ASN A 25 -16.70 7.19 20.84
CA ASN A 25 -15.67 7.21 19.81
C ASN A 25 -14.43 6.35 20.17
N ILE A 26 -13.97 6.41 21.43
CA ILE A 26 -12.89 5.53 21.91
C ILE A 26 -13.31 4.07 21.81
N THR A 27 -14.53 3.75 22.25
CA THR A 27 -15.04 2.39 22.24
C THR A 27 -15.16 1.87 20.82
N HIS A 28 -15.70 2.67 19.89
CA HIS A 28 -15.81 2.34 18.48
C HIS A 28 -14.43 2.12 17.83
N THR A 29 -13.48 3.01 18.10
CA THR A 29 -12.09 2.88 17.61
C THR A 29 -11.45 1.62 18.17
N TYR A 30 -11.61 1.34 19.46
CA TYR A 30 -11.09 0.14 20.10
C TYR A 30 -11.73 -1.14 19.53
N THR A 31 -13.06 -1.16 19.33
CA THR A 31 -13.74 -2.30 18.70
C THR A 31 -13.33 -2.49 17.25
N PHE A 32 -13.15 -1.40 16.50
CA PHE A 32 -12.66 -1.44 15.12
C PHE A 32 -11.24 -2.00 15.05
N VAL A 33 -10.33 -1.51 15.89
CA VAL A 33 -8.94 -2.00 15.98
C VAL A 33 -8.90 -3.45 16.45
N LYS A 34 -9.70 -3.84 17.45
CA LYS A 34 -9.75 -5.22 17.95
C LYS A 34 -10.32 -6.18 16.90
N HIS A 35 -11.41 -5.81 16.24
CA HIS A 35 -12.03 -6.62 15.19
C HIS A 35 -11.11 -6.77 13.97
N ASN A 36 -10.35 -5.73 13.62
CA ASN A 36 -9.36 -5.79 12.54
C ASN A 36 -8.03 -6.42 12.97
N ASN A 37 -7.69 -6.50 14.26
CA ASN A 37 -6.54 -7.26 14.75
C ASN A 37 -6.86 -8.75 14.95
N GLU A 38 -8.14 -9.13 14.96
CA GLU A 38 -8.59 -10.51 14.78
C GLU A 38 -8.52 -10.96 13.30
N ILE A 39 -7.93 -10.16 12.40
CA ILE A 39 -7.44 -10.64 11.10
C ILE A 39 -6.36 -11.68 11.38
N LEU A 40 -6.81 -12.93 11.47
CA LEU A 40 -6.13 -14.17 11.15
C LEU A 40 -4.61 -14.07 11.28
N THR A 41 -4.11 -13.95 12.52
CA THR A 41 -2.88 -14.66 12.89
C THR A 41 -3.18 -16.15 12.85
N LYS A 42 -3.54 -16.68 11.68
CA LYS A 42 -3.52 -18.10 11.42
C LYS A 42 -2.03 -18.42 11.46
N LYS A 43 -1.57 -18.82 12.64
CA LYS A 43 -0.21 -19.31 12.93
C LYS A 43 0.24 -20.09 11.70
N LYS A 44 1.24 -19.58 10.97
CA LYS A 44 1.83 -20.11 9.73
C LYS A 44 1.53 -21.61 9.61
N SER A 45 0.35 -21.93 9.10
CA SER A 45 -0.06 -23.30 8.89
C SER A 45 0.44 -23.54 7.50
N ASP A 46 1.45 -24.40 7.35
CA ASP A 46 1.99 -24.79 6.06
C ASP A 46 0.83 -24.88 5.08
N LEU A 47 0.77 -23.89 4.19
CA LEU A 47 -0.41 -23.60 3.39
C LEU A 47 -0.42 -24.66 2.30
N PHE A 48 -0.88 -25.86 2.66
CA PHE A 48 -0.87 -27.02 1.78
C PHE A 48 -2.03 -26.88 0.82
N ILE A 49 -1.78 -26.22 -0.30
CA ILE A 49 -2.69 -26.16 -1.42
C ILE A 49 -2.59 -27.50 -2.14
N GLU A 50 -3.61 -28.35 -2.02
CA GLU A 50 -3.67 -29.63 -2.74
C GLU A 50 -3.79 -29.37 -4.24
N ARG A 51 -2.67 -29.53 -4.97
CA ARG A 51 -2.56 -29.29 -6.43
C ARG A 51 -3.11 -30.44 -7.29
N ASN A 52 -4.13 -31.14 -6.84
CA ASN A 52 -4.63 -32.35 -7.53
C ASN A 52 -5.91 -32.13 -8.33
N SER A 53 -6.05 -30.97 -8.98
CA SER A 53 -7.08 -30.81 -10.01
C SER A 53 -6.58 -29.94 -11.15
N ASN A 54 -6.72 -30.43 -12.37
CA ASN A 54 -6.58 -29.63 -13.61
C ASN A 54 -7.66 -28.52 -13.73
N ALA A 55 -8.31 -28.14 -12.61
CA ALA A 55 -9.48 -27.28 -12.56
C ALA A 55 -9.18 -25.88 -11.99
N PHE A 56 -8.07 -25.69 -11.27
CA PHE A 56 -7.73 -24.42 -10.64
C PHE A 56 -6.25 -24.09 -10.81
N PHE A 57 -5.96 -22.79 -10.89
CA PHE A 57 -4.62 -22.24 -10.77
C PHE A 57 -4.63 -21.14 -9.70
N TYR A 58 -3.45 -20.85 -9.15
CA TYR A 58 -3.27 -19.83 -8.13
C TYR A 58 -2.22 -18.84 -8.61
N PHE A 59 -2.46 -17.56 -8.38
CA PHE A 59 -1.48 -16.50 -8.59
C PHE A 59 -1.46 -15.60 -7.37
N VAL A 60 -0.35 -14.90 -7.16
CA VAL A 60 -0.23 -13.88 -6.11
C VAL A 60 -0.25 -12.52 -6.77
N GLN A 61 -1.01 -11.59 -6.20
CA GLN A 61 -0.94 -10.17 -6.55
C GLN A 61 -0.35 -9.40 -5.38
N VAL A 62 0.65 -8.56 -5.66
CA VAL A 62 1.26 -7.64 -4.70
C VAL A 62 1.18 -6.23 -5.27
N THR A 63 1.01 -5.22 -4.42
CA THR A 63 0.86 -3.83 -4.83
C THR A 63 1.49 -2.90 -3.80
N ASP A 64 1.79 -1.66 -4.19
CA ASP A 64 2.16 -0.57 -3.28
C ASP A 64 3.35 -0.94 -2.38
N LEU A 65 4.42 -1.45 -3.00
CA LEU A 65 5.63 -1.88 -2.29
C LEU A 65 6.37 -0.70 -1.64
N HIS A 66 6.31 0.48 -2.26
CA HIS A 66 7.00 1.71 -1.81
C HIS A 66 8.44 1.44 -1.34
N ILE A 67 9.22 0.75 -2.17
CA ILE A 67 10.64 0.53 -1.93
C ILE A 67 11.35 1.89 -2.00
N ASN A 68 12.16 2.15 -0.97
CA ASN A 68 12.88 3.40 -0.81
C ASN A 68 14.24 3.09 -0.18
N THR A 69 15.32 3.43 -0.87
CA THR A 69 16.69 3.19 -0.41
C THR A 69 17.21 4.27 0.54
N HIS A 70 16.59 5.45 0.53
CA HIS A 70 17.09 6.67 1.16
C HIS A 70 16.47 6.90 2.53
N VAL A 71 15.19 6.58 2.67
CA VAL A 71 14.49 6.52 3.94
C VAL A 71 14.58 5.09 4.45
N LYS A 72 14.89 4.88 5.73
CA LYS A 72 14.73 3.57 6.37
C LYS A 72 13.25 3.20 6.45
N THR A 73 12.65 2.84 5.32
CA THR A 73 11.34 2.22 5.27
C THR A 73 11.52 0.73 5.54
N LYS A 74 10.52 0.12 6.18
CA LYS A 74 10.51 -1.34 6.33
C LYS A 74 10.10 -2.06 5.03
N GLY A 75 9.80 -1.31 3.95
CA GLY A 75 9.31 -1.85 2.69
C GLY A 75 10.23 -2.92 2.09
N PHE A 76 11.55 -2.69 2.09
CA PHE A 76 12.52 -3.67 1.63
C PHE A 76 12.48 -4.97 2.47
N CYS A 77 12.48 -4.86 3.81
CA CYS A 77 12.46 -6.03 4.69
C CYS A 77 11.15 -6.82 4.54
N HIS A 78 10.01 -6.13 4.49
CA HIS A 78 8.71 -6.78 4.33
C HIS A 78 8.57 -7.45 2.95
N PHE A 79 9.09 -6.82 1.89
CA PHE A 79 9.02 -7.45 0.56
C PHE A 79 9.93 -8.68 0.46
N LYS A 80 11.09 -8.68 1.14
CA LYS A 80 11.91 -9.89 1.26
C LYS A 80 11.16 -11.05 1.92
N GLU A 81 10.47 -10.81 3.04
CA GLU A 81 9.62 -11.81 3.69
C GLU A 81 8.48 -12.26 2.76
N CYS A 82 7.88 -11.33 2.02
CA CYS A 82 6.86 -11.63 1.01
C CYS A 82 7.40 -12.57 -0.09
N VAL A 83 8.63 -12.37 -0.56
CA VAL A 83 9.28 -13.26 -1.54
C VAL A 83 9.42 -14.68 -0.99
N GLU A 84 9.81 -14.84 0.28
CA GLU A 84 9.90 -16.15 0.93
C GLU A 84 8.53 -16.84 1.00
N GLU A 85 7.47 -16.11 1.34
CA GLU A 85 6.09 -16.63 1.38
C GLU A 85 5.56 -16.96 -0.02
N ILE A 86 5.82 -16.12 -1.03
CA ILE A 86 5.48 -16.39 -2.43
C ILE A 86 6.11 -17.71 -2.88
N ASN A 87 7.40 -17.90 -2.59
CA ASN A 87 8.11 -19.12 -2.94
C ASN A 87 7.54 -20.35 -2.19
N SER A 88 7.05 -20.18 -0.96
CA SER A 88 6.37 -21.25 -0.22
C SER A 88 4.99 -21.59 -0.80
N ILE A 89 4.26 -20.60 -1.31
CA ILE A 89 2.96 -20.80 -2.00
C ILE A 89 3.17 -21.44 -3.38
N ASN A 90 4.30 -21.13 -4.03
CA ASN A 90 4.71 -21.59 -5.35
C ASN A 90 3.69 -21.28 -6.48
N PRO A 91 3.05 -20.09 -6.54
CA PRO A 91 1.95 -19.83 -7.47
C PRO A 91 2.36 -20.00 -8.95
N GLU A 92 1.40 -20.10 -9.87
CA GLU A 92 1.72 -20.20 -11.31
C GLU A 92 2.43 -18.96 -11.83
N PHE A 93 2.14 -17.79 -11.25
CA PHE A 93 2.83 -16.52 -11.50
C PHE A 93 2.52 -15.51 -10.40
N VAL A 94 3.24 -14.41 -10.41
CA VAL A 94 3.02 -13.23 -9.55
C VAL A 94 2.72 -12.02 -10.43
N ILE A 95 1.76 -11.20 -9.98
CA ILE A 95 1.51 -9.86 -10.53
C ILE A 95 1.95 -8.82 -9.50
N ILE A 96 2.73 -7.83 -9.94
CA ILE A 96 3.06 -6.66 -9.11
C ILE A 96 2.41 -5.42 -9.73
N SER A 97 1.38 -4.89 -9.07
CA SER A 97 0.41 -3.97 -9.68
C SER A 97 0.67 -2.47 -9.51
N GLY A 98 1.95 -2.07 -9.37
CA GLY A 98 2.35 -0.67 -9.33
C GLY A 98 2.79 -0.18 -7.96
N ASP A 99 3.13 1.11 -7.91
CA ASP A 99 3.72 1.84 -6.77
C ASP A 99 4.82 1.02 -6.09
N ILE A 100 5.76 0.59 -6.94
CA ILE A 100 6.86 -0.29 -6.55
C ILE A 100 7.92 0.49 -5.78
N VAL A 101 8.20 1.72 -6.20
CA VAL A 101 9.10 2.63 -5.50
C VAL A 101 8.35 3.84 -4.96
N ASP A 102 8.94 4.56 -4.02
CA ASP A 102 8.28 5.65 -3.29
C ASP A 102 8.37 7.03 -3.98
N SER A 103 9.15 7.15 -5.06
CA SER A 103 9.51 8.42 -5.71
C SER A 103 10.31 9.40 -4.86
N MET A 104 11.04 8.92 -3.85
CA MET A 104 11.80 9.80 -2.95
C MET A 104 13.29 9.56 -3.10
N ASN A 105 13.99 10.50 -3.72
CA ASN A 105 15.45 10.48 -3.79
C ASN A 105 16.09 11.13 -2.53
N GLU A 106 17.43 11.18 -2.48
CA GLU A 106 18.19 11.81 -1.38
C GLU A 106 17.78 13.26 -1.09
N LYS A 107 17.23 13.97 -2.08
CA LYS A 107 16.81 15.37 -1.98
C LYS A 107 15.35 15.53 -1.60
N TYR A 108 14.60 14.44 -1.44
CA TYR A 108 13.19 14.46 -1.08
C TYR A 108 12.32 15.27 -2.07
N ASP A 109 12.72 15.29 -3.35
CA ASP A 109 12.15 16.16 -4.39
C ASP A 109 11.04 15.49 -5.23
N GLY A 110 10.62 14.27 -4.89
CA GLY A 110 9.61 13.54 -5.64
C GLY A 110 10.12 12.94 -6.95
N ILE A 111 11.43 12.82 -7.14
CA ILE A 111 11.98 12.15 -8.33
C ILE A 111 12.30 10.70 -8.00
N VAL A 112 11.88 9.82 -8.90
CA VAL A 112 12.16 8.39 -8.82
C VAL A 112 13.67 8.10 -8.70
N SER A 113 14.02 7.13 -7.86
CA SER A 113 15.41 6.73 -7.63
C SER A 113 15.74 5.45 -8.40
N LYS A 114 16.84 5.49 -9.18
CA LYS A 114 17.38 4.30 -9.86
C LYS A 114 17.81 3.22 -8.89
N GLN A 115 18.29 3.61 -7.71
CA GLN A 115 18.72 2.67 -6.69
C GLN A 115 17.53 1.84 -6.17
N ASP A 116 16.35 2.45 -6.03
CA ASP A 116 15.15 1.79 -5.52
C ASP A 116 14.70 0.69 -6.47
N PHE A 117 14.72 0.97 -7.78
CA PHE A 117 14.42 -0.04 -8.79
C PHE A 117 15.48 -1.14 -8.88
N CYS A 118 16.76 -0.82 -8.69
CA CYS A 118 17.79 -1.87 -8.60
C CYS A 118 17.52 -2.81 -7.42
N GLN A 119 17.19 -2.27 -6.25
CA GLN A 119 16.80 -3.10 -5.10
C GLN A 119 15.55 -3.93 -5.36
N TYR A 120 14.54 -3.35 -6.02
CA TYR A 120 13.36 -4.08 -6.45
C TYR A 120 13.71 -5.26 -7.35
N LEU A 121 14.54 -5.05 -8.38
CA LEU A 121 14.96 -6.11 -9.29
C LEU A 121 15.75 -7.20 -8.56
N ASP A 122 16.60 -6.84 -7.61
CA ASP A 122 17.34 -7.80 -6.79
C ASP A 122 16.37 -8.67 -5.97
N LEU A 123 15.34 -8.08 -5.35
CA LEU A 123 14.33 -8.84 -4.60
C LEU A 123 13.46 -9.73 -5.50
N VAL A 124 12.98 -9.18 -6.63
CA VAL A 124 12.15 -9.92 -7.59
C VAL A 124 12.90 -11.09 -8.22
N SER A 125 14.22 -10.96 -8.42
CA SER A 125 15.05 -12.06 -8.93
C SER A 125 15.06 -13.30 -8.03
N GLY A 126 14.65 -13.16 -6.75
CA GLY A 126 14.50 -14.26 -5.81
C GLY A 126 13.16 -14.99 -5.88
N ILE A 127 12.21 -14.56 -6.72
CA ILE A 127 10.93 -15.25 -6.92
C ILE A 127 11.12 -16.40 -7.93
N ASN A 128 10.73 -17.62 -7.55
CA ASN A 128 10.99 -18.84 -8.32
C ASN A 128 10.06 -19.05 -9.53
N VAL A 129 9.05 -18.20 -9.69
CA VAL A 129 7.97 -18.33 -10.68
C VAL A 129 7.87 -17.05 -11.53
N PRO A 130 7.22 -17.06 -12.70
CA PRO A 130 7.11 -15.86 -13.54
C PRO A 130 6.50 -14.67 -12.80
N VAL A 131 7.11 -13.49 -12.97
CA VAL A 131 6.64 -12.24 -12.40
C VAL A 131 6.26 -11.28 -13.53
N TYR A 132 5.07 -10.71 -13.42
CA TYR A 132 4.56 -9.68 -14.33
C TYR A 132 4.32 -8.41 -13.53
N ASP A 133 5.05 -7.35 -13.84
CA ASP A 133 4.87 -6.07 -13.18
C ASP A 133 4.28 -5.02 -14.11
N ILE A 134 3.59 -4.06 -13.50
CA ILE A 134 3.12 -2.83 -14.12
C ILE A 134 3.57 -1.64 -13.26
N ARG A 135 3.57 -0.45 -13.86
CA ARG A 135 4.02 0.77 -13.19
C ARG A 135 2.83 1.52 -12.57
N GLY A 136 3.00 2.01 -11.35
CA GLY A 136 2.08 2.95 -10.72
C GLY A 136 2.48 4.42 -10.94
N ASN A 137 1.80 5.33 -10.25
CA ASN A 137 2.13 6.76 -10.33
C ASN A 137 3.46 7.10 -9.65
N HIS A 138 3.79 6.43 -8.55
CA HIS A 138 5.07 6.66 -7.88
C HIS A 138 6.28 6.16 -8.70
N ASP A 139 6.06 5.20 -9.59
CA ASP A 139 7.12 4.64 -10.42
C ASP A 139 7.60 5.58 -11.55
N VAL A 140 6.83 6.63 -11.84
CA VAL A 140 7.13 7.59 -12.91
C VAL A 140 7.13 9.04 -12.44
N PHE A 141 6.87 9.29 -11.15
CA PHE A 141 6.78 10.63 -10.61
C PHE A 141 8.12 11.37 -10.78
N GLY A 142 8.03 12.63 -11.22
CA GLY A 142 9.20 13.48 -11.51
C GLY A 142 9.98 13.11 -12.78
N LEU A 143 9.61 12.06 -13.53
CA LEU A 143 10.28 11.71 -14.79
C LEU A 143 9.76 12.56 -15.95
N ASN A 144 10.66 13.29 -16.59
CA ASN A 144 10.44 13.78 -17.95
C ASN A 144 10.75 12.64 -18.95
N PHE A 145 9.77 12.25 -19.77
CA PHE A 145 9.92 11.13 -20.70
C PHE A 145 11.03 11.32 -21.74
N ASP A 146 11.24 12.54 -22.21
CA ASP A 146 12.21 12.82 -23.26
C ASP A 146 13.64 12.86 -22.69
N GLU A 147 13.80 13.34 -21.47
CA GLU A 147 15.10 13.48 -20.80
C GLU A 147 15.57 12.19 -20.11
N ASN A 148 14.65 11.31 -19.71
CA ASN A 148 14.95 10.11 -18.92
C ASN A 148 14.85 8.81 -19.72
N MET A 149 14.96 8.86 -21.06
CA MET A 149 14.77 7.70 -21.94
C MET A 149 15.64 6.48 -21.58
N GLU A 150 16.89 6.67 -21.15
CA GLU A 150 17.75 5.55 -20.74
C GLU A 150 17.16 4.82 -19.52
N TYR A 151 16.74 5.57 -18.50
CA TYR A 151 16.12 5.03 -17.30
C TYR A 151 14.79 4.31 -17.64
N LEU A 152 13.95 4.97 -18.42
CA LEU A 152 12.64 4.46 -18.83
C LEU A 152 12.77 3.15 -19.62
N ASN A 153 13.72 3.10 -20.56
CA ASN A 153 14.01 1.88 -21.32
C ASN A 153 14.56 0.77 -20.43
N LYS A 154 15.48 1.12 -19.51
CA LYS A 154 16.11 0.14 -18.61
C LYS A 154 15.08 -0.55 -17.70
N PHE A 155 14.06 0.15 -17.23
CA PHE A 155 13.03 -0.38 -16.35
C PHE A 155 11.71 -0.64 -17.07
N MET A 156 11.74 -0.71 -18.41
CA MET A 156 10.58 -1.00 -19.27
C MET A 156 9.37 -0.08 -19.04
N ILE A 157 9.59 1.12 -18.51
CA ILE A 157 8.58 2.16 -18.32
C ILE A 157 8.30 2.78 -19.70
N ARG A 158 7.11 2.55 -20.26
CA ARG A 158 6.72 3.06 -21.57
C ARG A 158 5.53 4.01 -21.46
N LYS A 159 5.63 5.15 -22.14
CA LYS A 159 4.57 6.17 -22.23
C LYS A 159 3.22 5.60 -22.66
N GLU A 160 3.23 4.62 -23.55
CA GLU A 160 2.02 4.01 -24.15
C GLU A 160 1.42 2.84 -23.33
N ARG A 161 2.14 2.30 -22.34
CA ARG A 161 1.69 1.12 -21.55
C ARG A 161 1.36 1.43 -20.10
N ASN A 162 1.67 2.63 -19.63
CA ASN A 162 1.25 3.10 -18.32
C ASN A 162 -0.06 3.86 -18.51
N TYR A 163 -1.18 3.25 -18.12
CA TYR A 163 -2.49 3.89 -18.18
C TYR A 163 -2.64 4.82 -16.97
N PHE A 164 -2.48 6.12 -17.18
CA PHE A 164 -2.86 7.14 -16.21
C PHE A 164 -4.30 7.54 -16.47
N PHE A 165 -5.20 7.21 -15.52
CA PHE A 165 -6.55 7.73 -15.51
C PHE A 165 -6.60 8.92 -14.57
N GLU A 166 -6.56 10.13 -15.13
CA GLU A 166 -6.84 11.35 -14.38
C GLU A 166 -8.34 11.58 -14.39
N PHE A 167 -8.98 11.44 -13.23
CA PHE A 167 -10.38 11.80 -13.09
C PHE A 167 -10.46 13.32 -12.93
N GLU A 168 -10.89 14.00 -13.99
CA GLU A 168 -11.24 15.41 -13.91
C GLU A 168 -12.48 15.53 -13.00
N LYS A 169 -12.32 16.20 -11.86
CA LYS A 169 -13.44 16.48 -10.96
C LYS A 169 -14.38 17.43 -11.70
N SER A 170 -15.50 16.93 -12.23
CA SER A 170 -16.46 17.81 -12.89
C SER A 170 -16.93 18.87 -11.88
N ASP A 171 -16.88 20.14 -12.25
CA ASP A 171 -17.36 21.29 -11.47
C ASP A 171 -18.89 21.29 -11.24
N ASN A 172 -19.57 20.18 -11.54
CA ASN A 172 -20.98 20.01 -11.24
C ASN A 172 -21.16 19.76 -9.74
N LYS A 173 -21.30 20.88 -9.02
CA LYS A 173 -22.02 20.93 -7.75
C LYS A 173 -23.39 20.27 -7.95
N PHE A 174 -23.69 19.28 -7.10
CA PHE A 174 -25.04 18.75 -6.91
C PHE A 174 -26.05 19.86 -6.63
#